data_AF-A0A0C9URJ0-F1
#
_entry.id   AF-A0A0C9URJ0-F1
#
_cell.length_a   1.000
_cell.length_b   1.000
_cell.length_c   1.000
_cell.angle_alpha   90.00
_cell.angle_beta   90.00
_cell.angle_gamma   90.00
#
_symmetry.space_group_name_H-M   'P 1'
#
loop_
_entity.id
_entity.type
_entity.pdbx_description
1 polymer ?
#
loop_
_entity_poly.entity_id
_entity_poly.type
_entity_poly.pdbx_seq_one_letter_code
_entity_poly.pdbx_strand_id
1 'polypeptide(L)'
;KWDHKLRQKILASSQGDRAFIDRKIELENYNAILTTSSPSYALTADRLLAQLDANISEDLKGSLTTEPVLATTFDAWCVEIQERDDRLHEEKERIQSMIDANNVARAFRHSDKKGTLLSRISDSPTTPRYAPATTNNKPADRKYLPKLTDQDKQLLNEHEGCTRCRTFYTGHRSDTCPMKASGTFPDATNYRTLTASMAEAARPRVAAAFIEAAPCDDDTDSDY
;
A
#
# COMPACT_ATOMS: atom_id res chain seq x y z
N LYS A 1 22.63 -0.64 -46.25
CA LYS A 1 22.05 0.57 -46.89
C LYS A 1 21.20 1.32 -45.85
N TRP A 2 20.99 2.62 -46.00
CA TRP A 2 20.41 3.47 -44.96
C TRP A 2 18.88 3.30 -44.86
N ASP A 3 18.21 3.08 -45.99
CA ASP A 3 16.79 2.73 -46.15
C ASP A 3 16.41 1.50 -45.32
N HIS A 4 17.18 0.41 -45.46
CA HIS A 4 17.00 -0.80 -44.66
C HIS A 4 17.16 -0.54 -43.16
N LYS A 5 18.16 0.26 -42.74
CA LYS A 5 18.35 0.61 -41.32
C LYS A 5 17.18 1.42 -40.79
N LEU A 6 16.64 2.34 -41.58
CA LEU A 6 15.48 3.15 -41.19
C LEU A 6 14.22 2.29 -41.05
N ARG A 7 13.99 1.35 -41.98
CA ARG A 7 12.91 0.37 -41.86
C ARG A 7 13.07 -0.52 -40.62
N GLN A 8 14.28 -0.98 -40.32
CA GLN A 8 14.56 -1.72 -39.09
C GLN A 8 14.27 -0.88 -37.84
N LYS A 9 14.58 0.42 -37.86
CA LYS A 9 14.26 1.34 -36.76
C LYS A 9 12.74 1.45 -36.53
N ILE A 10 11.95 1.58 -37.60
CA ILE A 10 10.48 1.56 -37.55
C ILE A 10 9.99 0.26 -36.88
N LEU A 11 10.49 -0.89 -37.34
CA LEU A 11 10.06 -2.22 -36.86
C LEU A 11 10.53 -2.54 -35.43
N ALA A 12 11.63 -1.95 -34.97
CA ALA A 12 12.15 -2.12 -33.62
C ALA A 12 11.57 -1.10 -32.62
N SER A 13 10.81 -0.10 -33.09
CA SER A 13 10.25 0.93 -32.23
C SER A 13 9.08 0.40 -31.40
N SER A 14 9.22 0.43 -30.08
CA SER A 14 8.19 0.11 -29.08
C SER A 14 7.87 1.33 -28.24
N GLN A 15 6.68 1.42 -27.62
CA GLN A 15 6.26 2.59 -26.83
C GLN A 15 7.15 2.84 -25.61
N GLY A 16 7.39 1.84 -24.76
CA GLY A 16 8.14 2.06 -23.51
C GLY A 16 7.47 3.13 -22.64
N ASP A 17 8.27 4.05 -22.10
CA ASP A 17 7.83 5.10 -21.17
C ASP A 17 7.39 6.42 -21.85
N ARG A 18 7.43 6.51 -23.18
CA ARG A 18 6.99 7.72 -23.90
C ARG A 18 5.50 7.67 -24.23
N ALA A 19 4.92 8.85 -24.43
CA ALA A 19 3.55 8.99 -24.91
C ALA A 19 3.36 8.30 -26.27
N PHE A 20 2.19 7.68 -26.46
CA PHE A 20 1.81 7.01 -27.70
C PHE A 20 1.91 7.95 -28.90
N ILE A 21 1.48 9.21 -28.75
CA ILE A 21 1.45 10.19 -29.83
C ILE A 21 2.85 10.51 -30.38
N ASP A 22 3.84 10.64 -29.50
CA ASP A 22 5.23 10.90 -29.91
C ASP A 22 5.78 9.73 -30.74
N ARG A 23 5.48 8.51 -30.33
CA ARG A 23 5.85 7.29 -31.08
C ARG A 23 5.16 7.26 -32.44
N LYS A 24 3.86 7.56 -32.50
CA LYS A 24 3.09 7.58 -33.75
C LYS A 24 3.71 8.58 -34.74
N ILE A 25 3.96 9.80 -34.30
CA ILE A 25 4.56 10.86 -35.13
C ILE A 25 5.94 10.42 -35.64
N GLU A 26 6.77 9.83 -34.78
CA GLU A 26 8.08 9.32 -35.16
C GLU A 26 7.98 8.27 -36.29
N LEU A 27 7.11 7.28 -36.11
CA LEU A 27 6.90 6.21 -37.09
C LEU A 27 6.39 6.74 -38.43
N GLU A 28 5.40 7.64 -38.40
CA GLU A 28 4.85 8.28 -39.59
C GLU A 28 5.92 9.11 -40.33
N ASN A 29 6.76 9.85 -39.60
CA ASN A 29 7.83 10.64 -40.18
C ASN A 29 8.90 9.75 -40.85
N TYR A 30 9.36 8.69 -40.18
CA TYR A 30 10.30 7.75 -40.80
C TYR A 30 9.70 7.06 -42.03
N ASN A 31 8.42 6.72 -41.98
CA ASN A 31 7.74 6.10 -43.11
C ASN A 31 7.55 7.07 -44.29
N ALA A 32 7.30 8.36 -44.02
CA ALA A 32 7.22 9.40 -45.03
C ALA A 32 8.56 9.61 -45.76
N ILE A 33 9.68 9.56 -45.02
CA ILE A 33 11.02 9.58 -45.62
C ILE A 33 11.17 8.38 -46.57
N LEU A 34 10.87 7.16 -46.13
CA LEU A 34 10.96 5.97 -46.99
C LEU A 34 10.04 6.07 -48.20
N THR A 35 8.82 6.58 -48.04
CA THR A 35 7.85 6.73 -49.12
C THR A 35 8.36 7.66 -50.22
N THR A 36 9.08 8.72 -49.84
CA THR A 36 9.62 9.70 -50.79
C THR A 36 10.94 9.26 -51.42
N SER A 37 11.82 8.61 -50.66
CA SER A 37 13.20 8.31 -51.09
C SER A 37 13.43 6.89 -51.56
N SER A 38 12.67 5.92 -51.03
CA SER A 38 12.89 4.47 -51.24
C SER A 38 11.58 3.69 -51.02
N PRO A 39 10.59 3.84 -51.94
CA PRO A 39 9.23 3.35 -51.74
C PRO A 39 9.12 1.85 -51.45
N SER A 40 10.05 1.04 -51.96
CA SER A 40 10.09 -0.41 -51.70
C SER A 40 10.34 -0.79 -50.24
N TYR A 41 10.85 0.14 -49.42
CA TYR A 41 11.08 -0.05 -47.99
C TYR A 41 10.00 0.59 -47.12
N ALA A 42 9.12 1.42 -47.69
CA ALA A 42 8.02 2.04 -46.96
C ALA A 42 6.98 1.00 -46.53
N LEU A 43 6.41 1.19 -45.35
CA LEU A 43 5.28 0.40 -44.83
C LEU A 43 3.96 0.97 -45.34
N THR A 44 3.01 0.09 -45.60
CA THR A 44 1.61 0.47 -45.85
C THR A 44 0.94 0.94 -44.56
N ALA A 45 -0.20 1.63 -44.67
CA ALA A 45 -0.99 2.06 -43.51
C ALA A 45 -1.32 0.88 -42.57
N ASP A 46 -1.79 -0.25 -43.12
CA ASP A 46 -2.11 -1.44 -42.32
C ASP A 46 -0.89 -2.00 -41.57
N ARG A 47 0.31 -1.92 -42.18
CA ARG A 47 1.54 -2.37 -41.53
C ARG A 47 2.01 -1.41 -40.44
N LEU A 48 1.79 -0.11 -40.62
CA LEU A 48 2.02 0.89 -39.57
C LEU A 48 1.07 0.68 -38.39
N LEU A 49 -0.22 0.44 -38.65
CA LEU A 49 -1.20 0.13 -37.63
C LEU A 49 -0.79 -1.12 -36.84
N ALA A 50 -0.49 -2.22 -37.53
CA ALA A 50 -0.05 -3.45 -36.88
C ALA A 50 1.23 -3.24 -36.05
N GLN A 51 2.14 -2.38 -36.51
CA GLN A 51 3.37 -2.05 -35.78
C GLN A 51 3.09 -1.20 -34.52
N LEU A 52 2.16 -0.24 -34.62
CA LEU A 52 1.71 0.57 -33.49
C LEU A 52 1.07 -0.33 -32.43
N ASP A 53 0.08 -1.11 -32.83
CA ASP A 53 -0.71 -2.01 -31.98
C ASP A 53 0.14 -3.10 -31.31
N ALA A 54 1.05 -3.74 -32.03
CA ALA A 54 1.86 -4.83 -31.46
C ALA A 54 2.83 -4.35 -30.35
N ASN A 55 3.21 -3.07 -30.34
CA ASN A 55 4.24 -2.54 -29.43
C ASN A 55 3.78 -1.32 -28.62
N ILE A 56 2.49 -1.22 -28.31
CA ILE A 56 2.00 -0.33 -27.24
C ILE A 56 2.52 -0.80 -25.85
N SER A 57 2.49 0.10 -24.87
CA SER A 57 2.92 -0.19 -23.50
C SER A 57 2.06 -1.27 -22.83
N GLU A 58 2.63 -2.03 -21.90
CA GLU A 58 1.89 -3.12 -21.22
C GLU A 58 0.70 -2.60 -20.40
N ASP A 59 0.82 -1.40 -19.81
CA ASP A 59 -0.28 -0.78 -19.09
C ASP A 59 -1.43 -0.40 -20.03
N LEU A 60 -1.10 0.13 -21.20
CA LEU A 60 -2.09 0.43 -22.24
C LEU A 60 -2.73 -0.86 -22.76
N LYS A 61 -1.97 -1.93 -23.00
CA LYS A 61 -2.54 -3.25 -23.33
C LYS A 61 -3.52 -3.74 -22.27
N GLY A 62 -3.16 -3.63 -20.98
CA GLY A 62 -4.03 -3.98 -19.86
C GLY A 62 -5.32 -3.17 -19.81
N SER A 63 -5.26 -1.89 -20.19
CA SER A 63 -6.45 -1.04 -20.34
C SER A 63 -7.34 -1.52 -21.49
N LEU A 64 -6.75 -1.84 -22.65
CA LEU A 64 -7.50 -2.31 -23.83
C LEU A 64 -8.12 -3.69 -23.66
N THR A 65 -7.53 -4.57 -22.85
CA THR A 65 -8.14 -5.87 -22.51
C THR A 65 -9.33 -5.73 -21.56
N THR A 66 -9.32 -4.68 -20.72
CA THR A 66 -10.42 -4.37 -19.80
C THR A 66 -11.56 -3.67 -20.53
N GLU A 67 -11.22 -2.76 -21.44
CA GLU A 67 -12.17 -1.96 -22.21
C GLU A 67 -11.74 -1.95 -23.70
N PRO A 68 -12.45 -2.69 -24.57
CA PRO A 68 -12.05 -2.82 -25.97
C PRO A 68 -12.26 -1.51 -26.74
N VAL A 69 -11.45 -1.32 -27.78
CA VAL A 69 -11.56 -0.18 -28.68
C VAL A 69 -12.84 -0.27 -29.51
N LEU A 70 -13.62 0.81 -29.58
CA LEU A 70 -14.85 0.87 -30.39
C LEU A 70 -14.64 1.48 -31.78
N ALA A 71 -13.53 2.21 -31.96
CA ALA A 71 -13.18 2.82 -33.23
C ALA A 71 -13.08 1.80 -34.39
N THR A 72 -13.71 2.15 -35.52
CA THR A 72 -13.72 1.33 -36.74
C THR A 72 -12.80 1.86 -37.84
N THR A 73 -12.22 3.04 -37.66
CA THR A 73 -11.29 3.67 -38.62
C THR A 73 -9.91 3.88 -37.98
N PHE A 74 -8.87 3.93 -38.81
CA PHE A 74 -7.48 4.12 -38.33
C PHE A 74 -7.32 5.40 -37.51
N ASP A 75 -7.85 6.53 -38.00
CA ASP A 75 -7.72 7.82 -37.31
C ASP A 75 -8.49 7.82 -35.99
N ALA A 76 -9.71 7.27 -35.98
CA ALA A 76 -10.48 7.14 -34.74
C ALA A 76 -9.79 6.20 -33.74
N TRP A 77 -9.18 5.11 -34.21
CA TRP A 77 -8.39 4.20 -33.37
C TRP A 77 -7.20 4.94 -32.75
N CYS A 78 -6.44 5.71 -33.55
CA CYS A 78 -5.31 6.48 -33.03
C CYS A 78 -5.73 7.49 -31.95
N VAL A 79 -6.85 8.18 -32.14
CA VAL A 79 -7.39 9.14 -31.16
C VAL A 79 -7.81 8.42 -29.88
N GLU A 80 -8.59 7.34 -29.99
CA GLU A 80 -9.07 6.59 -28.82
C GLU A 80 -7.91 5.99 -28.01
N ILE A 81 -6.88 5.47 -28.68
CA ILE A 81 -5.66 4.99 -28.04
C ILE A 81 -4.89 6.13 -27.37
N GLN A 82 -4.74 7.27 -28.03
CA GLN A 82 -4.08 8.45 -27.46
C GLN A 82 -4.79 8.90 -26.17
N GLU A 83 -6.11 9.09 -26.21
CA GLU A 83 -6.86 9.52 -25.04
C GLU A 83 -6.75 8.52 -23.88
N ARG A 84 -6.66 7.21 -24.17
CA ARG A 84 -6.42 6.19 -23.14
C ARG A 84 -5.02 6.30 -22.56
N ASP A 85 -4.00 6.49 -23.39
CA ASP A 85 -2.61 6.63 -22.95
C ASP A 85 -2.41 7.88 -22.09
N ASP A 86 -3.04 9.00 -22.48
CA ASP A 86 -3.02 10.26 -21.74
C ASP A 86 -3.64 10.09 -20.35
N ARG A 87 -4.83 9.45 -20.27
CA ARG A 87 -5.47 9.15 -18.97
C ARG A 87 -4.59 8.27 -18.07
N LEU A 88 -3.90 7.28 -18.64
CA LEU A 88 -2.99 6.43 -17.88
C LEU A 88 -1.78 7.19 -17.36
N HIS A 89 -1.22 8.10 -18.17
CA HIS A 89 -0.13 8.98 -17.75
C HIS A 89 -0.56 9.93 -16.64
N GLU A 90 -1.70 10.61 -16.80
CA GLU A 90 -2.23 11.52 -15.77
C GLU A 90 -2.46 10.80 -14.43
N GLU A 91 -3.02 9.59 -14.46
CA GLU A 91 -3.23 8.81 -13.23
C GLU A 91 -1.91 8.37 -12.58
N LYS A 92 -0.93 7.95 -13.39
CA LYS A 92 0.42 7.64 -12.88
C LYS A 92 1.08 8.85 -12.24
N GLU A 93 1.01 10.02 -12.88
CA GLU A 93 1.54 11.27 -12.34
C GLU A 93 0.83 11.67 -11.05
N ARG A 94 -0.50 11.50 -10.99
CA ARG A 94 -1.29 11.76 -9.79
C ARG A 94 -0.88 10.86 -8.63
N ILE A 95 -0.74 9.56 -8.87
CA ILE A 95 -0.30 8.59 -7.85
C ILE A 95 1.13 8.92 -7.41
N GLN A 96 2.04 9.19 -8.35
CA GLN A 96 3.42 9.53 -8.07
C GLN A 96 3.52 10.81 -7.22
N SER A 97 2.77 11.84 -7.58
CA SER A 97 2.70 13.11 -6.83
C SER A 97 2.22 12.89 -5.39
N MET A 98 1.23 12.02 -5.18
CA MET A 98 0.75 11.66 -3.85
C MET A 98 1.81 10.92 -3.02
N ILE A 99 2.57 10.02 -3.64
CA ILE A 99 3.68 9.31 -3.00
C ILE A 99 4.78 10.30 -2.59
N ASP A 100 5.15 11.21 -3.49
CA ASP A 100 6.20 12.20 -3.24
C ASP A 100 5.81 13.19 -2.14
N ALA A 101 4.57 13.68 -2.17
CA ALA A 101 4.02 14.52 -1.10
C ALA A 101 4.03 13.79 0.26
N ASN A 102 3.68 12.50 0.28
CA ASN A 102 3.74 11.68 1.50
C ASN A 102 5.17 11.53 2.03
N ASN A 103 6.12 11.26 1.14
CA ASN A 103 7.54 11.10 1.47
C ASN A 103 8.14 12.40 2.04
N VAL A 104 7.82 13.54 1.44
CA VAL A 104 8.21 14.86 1.93
C VAL A 104 7.61 15.12 3.31
N ALA A 105 6.31 14.88 3.50
CA ALA A 105 5.66 15.04 4.80
C ALA A 105 6.26 14.13 5.90
N ARG A 106 6.67 12.90 5.54
CA ARG A 106 7.39 12.01 6.47
C ARG A 106 8.78 12.55 6.81
N ALA A 107 9.52 13.07 5.84
CA ALA A 107 10.85 13.63 6.05
C ALA A 107 10.81 14.82 7.03
N PHE A 108 9.85 15.74 6.87
CA PHE A 108 9.65 16.85 7.82
C PHE A 108 9.35 16.36 9.24
N ARG A 109 8.43 15.39 9.40
CA ARG A 109 8.11 14.82 10.72
C ARG A 109 9.30 14.11 11.38
N HIS A 110 10.24 13.58 10.61
CA HIS A 110 11.46 12.99 11.14
C HIS A 110 12.48 14.07 11.57
N SER A 111 12.58 15.17 10.81
CA SER A 111 13.44 16.31 11.14
C SER A 111 13.01 17.00 12.44
N ASP A 112 11.70 17.28 12.61
CA ASP A 112 11.17 17.96 13.81
C ASP A 112 11.42 17.16 15.10
N LYS A 113 11.33 15.82 15.02
CA LYS A 113 11.64 14.95 16.16
C LYS A 113 13.12 14.99 16.52
N LYS A 114 14.01 15.10 15.53
CA LYS A 114 15.46 15.19 15.77
C LYS A 114 15.85 16.56 16.34
N GLY A 115 15.25 17.64 15.84
CA GLY A 115 15.41 18.99 16.40
C GLY A 115 14.90 19.10 17.84
N THR A 116 13.73 18.52 18.14
CA THR A 116 13.16 18.52 19.49
C THR A 116 14.00 17.74 20.50
N LEU A 117 14.64 16.63 20.07
CA LEU A 117 15.56 15.88 20.94
C LEU A 117 16.87 16.62 21.21
N LEU A 118 17.41 17.33 20.22
CA LEU A 118 18.63 18.12 20.38
C LEU A 118 18.40 19.36 21.27
N SER A 119 17.28 20.08 21.09
CA SER A 119 16.93 21.22 21.95
C SER A 119 16.77 20.82 23.42
N ARG A 120 16.27 19.61 23.72
CA ARG A 120 16.17 19.11 25.11
C ARG A 120 17.51 18.74 25.74
N ILE A 121 18.57 18.55 24.96
CA ILE A 121 19.92 18.23 25.46
C ILE A 121 20.74 19.51 25.65
N SER A 122 20.41 20.60 24.94
CA SER A 122 21.13 21.88 25.02
C SER A 122 20.68 22.79 26.17
N ASP A 123 19.47 22.61 26.72
CA ASP A 123 19.03 23.35 27.91
C ASP A 123 19.42 22.61 29.19
N SER A 124 20.70 22.73 29.57
CA SER A 124 21.13 22.52 30.96
C SER A 124 20.97 23.83 31.73
N PRO A 125 20.01 23.97 32.66
CA PRO A 125 20.03 25.07 33.60
C PRO A 125 21.02 24.72 34.71
N THR A 126 22.26 25.20 34.56
CA THR A 126 23.17 25.35 35.69
C THR A 126 22.57 26.41 36.62
N THR A 127 21.94 25.99 37.72
CA THR A 127 21.64 26.91 38.83
C THR A 127 22.12 26.32 40.16
N PRO A 128 22.73 27.17 41.02
CA PRO A 128 23.38 26.74 42.25
C PRO A 128 22.36 26.42 43.34
N ARG A 129 22.70 25.44 44.19
CA ARG A 129 21.96 25.06 45.39
C ARG A 129 21.85 26.25 46.35
N TYR A 130 20.67 26.82 46.50
CA TYR A 130 20.23 27.45 47.75
C TYR A 130 18.72 27.19 47.94
N ALA A 131 18.37 26.62 49.09
CA ALA A 131 17.00 26.45 49.53
C ALA A 131 16.35 27.82 49.81
N PRO A 132 15.03 27.95 49.64
CA PRO A 132 14.19 28.09 50.83
C PRO A 132 12.86 27.31 50.74
N ALA A 133 12.18 27.30 51.89
CA ALA A 133 11.06 26.46 52.25
C ALA A 133 9.70 26.81 51.61
N THR A 134 8.84 25.79 51.59
CA THR A 134 7.36 25.82 51.62
C THR A 134 6.61 26.51 50.47
N THR A 135 5.98 25.70 49.63
CA THR A 135 4.52 25.69 49.45
C THR A 135 4.10 24.39 48.75
N ASN A 136 3.14 23.70 49.37
CA ASN A 136 2.52 22.49 48.85
C ASN A 136 1.90 22.73 47.48
N ASN A 137 2.29 21.95 46.48
CA ASN A 137 1.43 21.42 45.42
C ASN A 137 2.16 20.27 44.73
N LYS A 138 1.99 19.05 45.25
CA LYS A 138 2.43 17.82 44.57
C LYS A 138 1.60 17.64 43.29
N PRO A 139 2.17 17.58 42.08
CA PRO A 139 1.48 16.98 40.97
C PRO A 139 1.32 15.49 41.25
N ALA A 140 0.10 14.96 41.06
CA ALA A 140 -0.21 13.56 41.28
C ALA A 140 0.85 12.66 40.62
N ASP A 141 1.44 11.78 41.43
CA ASP A 141 2.39 10.75 41.04
C ASP A 141 1.68 9.79 40.07
N ARG A 142 1.67 10.13 38.78
CA ARG A 142 1.11 9.27 37.73
C ARG A 142 2.05 8.09 37.59
N LYS A 143 1.75 7.03 38.34
CA LYS A 143 2.42 5.73 38.25
C LYS A 143 2.17 5.17 36.86
N TYR A 144 3.12 5.37 35.94
CA TYR A 144 3.02 4.87 34.57
C TYR A 144 3.24 3.36 34.56
N LEU A 145 2.43 2.65 33.78
CA LEU A 145 2.65 1.24 33.50
C LEU A 145 4.03 1.06 32.84
N PRO A 146 4.84 0.07 33.25
CA PRO A 146 6.07 -0.29 32.56
C PRO A 146 5.79 -0.56 31.08
N LYS A 147 6.67 -0.11 30.18
CA LYS A 147 6.57 -0.39 28.75
C LYS A 147 6.62 -1.91 28.53
N LEU A 148 5.73 -2.45 27.69
CA LEU A 148 5.82 -3.87 27.31
C LEU A 148 7.16 -4.11 26.61
N THR A 149 7.87 -5.13 27.07
CA THR A 149 9.05 -5.65 26.38
C THR A 149 8.62 -6.35 25.08
N ASP A 150 9.55 -6.57 24.17
CA ASP A 150 9.21 -7.29 22.93
C ASP A 150 8.83 -8.76 23.21
N GLN A 151 9.39 -9.35 24.27
CA GLN A 151 8.99 -10.67 24.78
C GLN A 151 7.55 -10.67 25.29
N ASP A 152 7.13 -9.66 26.05
CA ASP A 152 5.73 -9.56 26.52
C ASP A 152 4.75 -9.44 25.35
N LYS A 153 5.11 -8.67 24.31
CA LYS A 153 4.28 -8.52 23.10
C LYS A 153 4.18 -9.82 22.33
N GLN A 154 5.29 -10.53 22.18
CA GLN A 154 5.32 -11.83 21.52
C GLN A 154 4.42 -12.82 22.26
N LEU A 155 4.55 -12.90 23.59
CA LEU A 155 3.75 -13.78 24.42
C LEU A 155 2.24 -13.47 24.32
N LEU A 156 1.86 -12.18 24.33
CA LEU A 156 0.47 -11.79 24.11
C LEU A 156 -0.02 -12.13 22.69
N ASN A 157 0.82 -11.99 21.68
CA ASN A 157 0.42 -12.33 20.31
C ASN A 157 0.18 -13.84 20.15
N GLU A 158 1.09 -14.67 20.68
CA GLU A 158 1.03 -16.14 20.65
C GLU A 158 -0.19 -16.70 21.39
N HIS A 159 -0.60 -16.06 22.49
CA HIS A 159 -1.71 -16.51 23.33
C HIS A 159 -2.99 -15.69 23.16
N GLU A 160 -3.23 -15.20 21.93
CA GLU A 160 -4.45 -14.46 21.56
C GLU A 160 -4.82 -13.32 22.53
N GLY A 161 -3.80 -12.71 23.12
CA GLY A 161 -3.91 -11.63 24.07
C GLY A 161 -3.93 -10.25 23.42
N CYS A 162 -4.28 -9.28 24.25
CA CYS A 162 -4.37 -7.87 23.88
C CYS A 162 -3.24 -7.07 24.54
N THR A 163 -2.45 -6.34 23.74
CA THR A 163 -1.31 -5.54 24.24
C THR A 163 -1.74 -4.27 24.97
N ARG A 164 -3.02 -3.90 24.88
CA ARG A 164 -3.56 -2.72 25.56
C ARG A 164 -4.07 -3.03 26.97
N CYS A 165 -4.86 -4.09 27.15
CA CYS A 165 -5.30 -4.53 28.47
C CYS A 165 -4.33 -5.51 29.15
N ARG A 166 -3.34 -6.03 28.40
CA ARG A 166 -2.29 -6.96 28.88
C ARG A 166 -2.84 -8.28 29.41
N THR A 167 -3.83 -8.83 28.72
CA THR A 167 -4.54 -10.05 29.13
C THR A 167 -4.53 -11.07 27.99
N PHE A 168 -4.41 -12.36 28.32
CA PHE A 168 -4.40 -13.48 27.37
C PHE A 168 -5.82 -13.95 27.02
N TYR A 169 -6.01 -14.53 25.83
CA TYR A 169 -7.26 -15.15 25.36
C TYR A 169 -8.52 -14.28 25.51
N THR A 170 -8.43 -12.98 25.23
CA THR A 170 -9.55 -12.05 25.46
C THR A 170 -10.52 -11.91 24.30
N GLY A 171 -10.31 -12.67 23.21
CA GLY A 171 -11.15 -12.63 22.01
C GLY A 171 -11.14 -11.29 21.25
N HIS A 172 -10.23 -10.37 21.60
CA HIS A 172 -10.10 -9.07 20.97
C HIS A 172 -8.63 -8.65 20.90
N ARG A 173 -8.31 -7.74 19.98
CA ARG A 173 -6.97 -7.18 19.78
C ARG A 173 -6.93 -5.71 20.20
N SER A 174 -5.74 -5.09 20.13
CA SER A 174 -5.52 -3.74 20.66
C SER A 174 -6.31 -2.64 19.94
N ASP A 175 -6.70 -2.89 18.70
CA ASP A 175 -7.56 -2.04 17.87
C ASP A 175 -9.02 -2.06 18.32
N THR A 176 -9.52 -3.23 18.71
CA THR A 176 -10.88 -3.58 19.12
C THR A 176 -11.05 -3.66 20.65
N CYS A 177 -10.02 -3.25 21.40
CA CYS A 177 -10.01 -3.34 22.85
C CYS A 177 -11.04 -2.37 23.48
N PRO A 178 -11.97 -2.86 24.33
CA PRO A 178 -12.99 -2.01 24.95
C PRO A 178 -12.40 -0.94 25.87
N MET A 179 -11.20 -1.20 26.44
CA MET A 179 -10.44 -0.21 27.21
C MET A 179 -10.01 1.01 26.40
N LYS A 180 -10.04 0.94 25.07
CA LYS A 180 -9.81 2.10 24.19
C LYS A 180 -10.97 3.09 24.26
N ALA A 181 -12.20 2.59 24.33
CA ALA A 181 -13.41 3.42 24.42
C ALA A 181 -13.66 3.93 25.84
N SER A 182 -13.40 3.11 26.86
CA SER A 182 -13.60 3.50 28.26
C SER A 182 -12.44 4.31 28.87
N GLY A 183 -11.29 4.37 28.21
CA GLY A 183 -10.11 5.09 28.71
C GLY A 183 -9.50 4.51 30.00
N THR A 184 -9.95 3.32 30.43
CA THR A 184 -9.47 2.64 31.63
C THR A 184 -8.22 1.83 31.29
N PHE A 185 -7.07 2.17 31.88
CA PHE A 185 -5.83 1.42 31.72
C PHE A 185 -5.62 0.47 32.90
N PRO A 186 -4.85 -0.63 32.72
CA PRO A 186 -4.47 -1.49 33.84
C PRO A 186 -3.79 -0.70 34.95
N ASP A 187 -4.11 -1.02 36.21
CA ASP A 187 -3.50 -0.36 37.35
C ASP A 187 -2.00 -0.67 37.41
N ALA A 188 -1.18 0.39 37.37
CA ALA A 188 0.28 0.27 37.44
C ALA A 188 0.78 -0.26 38.78
N THR A 189 -0.02 -0.13 39.84
CA THR A 189 0.30 -0.62 41.18
C THR A 189 0.30 -2.15 41.26
N ASN A 190 -0.52 -2.80 40.44
CA ASN A 190 -0.72 -4.24 40.40
C ASN A 190 -0.12 -4.90 39.15
N TYR A 191 0.66 -4.16 38.36
CA TYR A 191 1.24 -4.71 37.14
C TYR A 191 2.32 -5.76 37.45
N ARG A 192 2.09 -6.98 36.99
CA ARG A 192 3.06 -8.09 36.99
C ARG A 192 3.59 -8.28 35.58
N THR A 193 4.86 -8.63 35.46
CA THR A 193 5.47 -9.03 34.18
C THR A 193 4.75 -10.26 33.63
N LEU A 194 4.51 -10.27 32.31
CA LEU A 194 3.82 -11.38 31.67
C LEU A 194 4.80 -12.55 31.50
N THR A 195 4.37 -13.75 31.87
CA THR A 195 5.19 -14.96 31.80
C THR A 195 4.42 -16.09 31.13
N ALA A 196 5.14 -17.03 30.51
CA ALA A 196 4.52 -18.17 29.83
C ALA A 196 3.61 -18.98 30.78
N SER A 197 4.00 -19.14 32.05
CA SER A 197 3.18 -19.80 33.07
C SER A 197 1.82 -19.09 33.30
N MET A 198 1.79 -17.76 33.26
CA MET A 198 0.54 -17.00 33.37
C MET A 198 -0.36 -17.19 32.14
N ALA A 199 0.24 -17.33 30.96
CA ALA A 199 -0.51 -17.62 29.75
C ALA A 199 -1.09 -19.04 29.76
N GLU A 200 -0.33 -20.04 30.21
CA GLU A 200 -0.83 -21.40 30.35
C GLU A 200 -1.96 -21.51 31.38
N ALA A 201 -1.83 -20.82 32.52
CA ALA A 201 -2.87 -20.78 33.54
C ALA A 201 -4.16 -20.08 33.06
N ALA A 202 -4.04 -19.11 32.15
CA ALA A 202 -5.18 -18.38 31.59
C ALA A 202 -5.84 -19.09 30.40
N ARG A 203 -5.30 -20.23 29.95
CA ARG A 203 -5.85 -20.96 28.80
C ARG A 203 -7.27 -21.46 29.11
N PRO A 204 -8.27 -21.13 28.29
CA PRO A 204 -9.64 -21.61 28.50
C PRO A 204 -9.68 -23.14 28.44
N ARG A 205 -10.23 -23.78 29.48
CA ARG A 205 -10.52 -25.21 29.48
C ARG A 205 -11.76 -25.43 28.62
N VAL A 206 -11.57 -25.97 27.42
CA VAL A 206 -12.70 -26.38 26.58
C VAL A 206 -13.36 -27.60 27.23
N ALA A 207 -14.51 -27.40 27.87
CA ALA A 207 -15.39 -28.52 28.22
C ALA A 207 -16.04 -29.00 26.92
N ALA A 208 -15.61 -30.16 26.41
CA ALA A 208 -16.18 -30.77 25.23
C ALA A 208 -17.61 -31.24 25.53
N ALA A 209 -18.61 -30.47 25.10
CA ALA A 209 -19.99 -30.94 25.02
C ALA A 209 -20.18 -31.67 23.67
N PHE A 210 -20.46 -32.96 23.76
CA PHE A 210 -20.90 -33.82 22.66
C PHE A 210 -22.12 -33.19 21.97
N ILE A 211 -22.06 -33.01 20.64
CA ILE A 211 -23.26 -32.82 19.82
C ILE A 211 -23.62 -34.21 19.28
N GLU A 212 -24.70 -34.75 19.83
CA GLU A 212 -25.39 -35.94 19.36
C GLU A 212 -26.03 -35.63 18.00
N ALA A 213 -25.65 -36.41 16.99
CA ALA A 213 -26.20 -36.31 15.65
C ALA A 213 -27.64 -36.82 15.65
N ALA A 214 -28.59 -35.96 15.27
CA ALA A 214 -29.96 -36.39 14.98
C ALA A 214 -29.96 -37.27 13.70
N PRO A 215 -30.71 -38.39 13.67
CA PRO A 215 -30.86 -39.18 12.47
C PRO A 215 -31.72 -38.41 11.46
N CYS A 216 -31.25 -38.37 10.22
CA CYS A 216 -32.04 -37.97 9.07
C CYS A 216 -33.04 -39.09 8.76
N ASP A 217 -34.31 -38.83 8.99
CA ASP A 217 -35.39 -39.67 8.50
C ASP A 217 -35.52 -39.48 6.98
N ASP A 218 -35.20 -40.56 6.27
CA ASP A 218 -35.51 -40.82 4.87
C ASP A 218 -37.01 -41.13 4.73
N ASP A 219 -37.51 -41.08 3.50
CA ASP A 219 -38.86 -41.42 3.03
C ASP A 219 -39.90 -40.28 3.00
N THR A 220 -40.05 -39.68 1.82
CA THR A 220 -41.41 -39.56 1.25
C THR A 220 -41.37 -39.69 -0.26
N ASP A 221 -41.66 -40.90 -0.69
CA ASP A 221 -42.11 -41.31 -2.00
C ASP A 221 -43.50 -40.67 -2.27
N SER A 222 -43.67 -39.96 -3.39
CA SER A 222 -45.01 -39.72 -3.94
C SER A 222 -44.94 -39.49 -5.45
N ASP A 223 -45.17 -40.57 -6.18
CA ASP A 223 -45.77 -40.58 -7.50
C ASP A 223 -47.03 -39.69 -7.53
N TYR A 224 -47.11 -38.76 -8.49
CA TYR A 224 -48.25 -38.51 -9.40
C TYR A 224 -47.94 -37.35 -10.35
#